data_AF-A0AAE2C808-F1
#
_entry.id   AF-A0AAE2C808-F1
#
_cell.length_a   1.000
_cell.length_b   1.000
_cell.length_c   1.000
_cell.angle_alpha   90.00
_cell.angle_beta   90.00
_cell.angle_gamma   90.00
#
_symmetry.space_group_name_H-M   'P 1'
#
loop_
_entity.id
_entity.type
_entity.pdbx_description
1 polymer ?
#
loop_
_entity_poly.entity_id
_entity_poly.type
_entity_poly.pdbx_seq_one_letter_code
_entity_poly.pdbx_strand_id
1 'polypeptide(L)'
;MIKDKLIFPHLELDIKYFDLGILNRDATDDKVTVESAEAALKYNVSIKCATITPDETRVKEFGLKAVWRSPNGTIRNILNGTIFREPILCRNIPRIVPGWKKPICIGRHAFGDQYRATDTVIEGSGKHKLIF
;
A
#
# COMPACT_ATOMS: atom_id res chain seq x y z
N MET A 1 -15.56 10.80 -8.45
CA MET A 1 -16.12 10.08 -9.63
C MET A 1 -16.74 8.74 -9.25
N ILE A 2 -15.99 7.71 -8.84
CA ILE A 2 -16.59 6.39 -8.50
C ILE A 2 -17.54 6.51 -7.31
N LYS A 3 -17.06 7.07 -6.19
CA LYS A 3 -17.85 7.29 -4.97
C LYS A 3 -19.18 8.02 -5.25
N ASP A 4 -19.09 9.15 -5.96
CA ASP A 4 -20.22 10.07 -6.15
C ASP A 4 -21.22 9.60 -7.22
N LYS A 5 -20.76 8.87 -8.26
CA LYS A 5 -21.61 8.47 -9.38
C LYS A 5 -22.09 7.02 -9.33
N LEU A 6 -21.34 6.14 -8.67
CA LEU A 6 -21.58 4.68 -8.73
C LEU A 6 -21.88 4.06 -7.37
N ILE A 7 -21.60 4.74 -6.25
CA ILE A 7 -21.83 4.20 -4.90
C ILE A 7 -22.95 4.96 -4.20
N PHE A 8 -22.75 6.25 -3.93
CA PHE A 8 -23.67 7.06 -3.13
C PHE A 8 -25.08 7.29 -3.68
N PRO A 9 -25.31 7.29 -5.01
CA PRO A 9 -26.67 7.32 -5.54
C PRO A 9 -27.50 6.06 -5.21
N HIS A 10 -26.85 4.98 -4.76
CA HIS A 10 -27.47 3.67 -4.55
C HIS A 10 -27.36 3.14 -3.12
N LEU A 11 -26.39 3.65 -2.33
CA LEU A 11 -26.11 3.18 -0.99
C LEU A 11 -25.82 4.35 -0.06
N GLU A 12 -26.52 4.38 1.07
CA GLU A 12 -26.18 5.21 2.21
C GLU A 12 -25.21 4.44 3.11
N LEU A 13 -24.01 4.98 3.33
CA LEU A 13 -22.93 4.31 4.06
C LEU A 13 -22.28 5.28 5.05
N ASP A 14 -22.10 4.83 6.30
CA ASP A 14 -21.26 5.52 7.27
C ASP A 14 -19.78 5.27 6.95
N ILE A 15 -19.18 6.15 6.14
CA ILE A 15 -17.78 6.04 5.72
C ILE A 15 -16.89 6.87 6.66
N LYS A 16 -16.02 6.18 7.40
CA LYS A 16 -14.88 6.83 8.06
C LYS A 16 -13.81 7.17 7.02
N TYR A 17 -13.67 8.46 6.72
CA TYR A 17 -12.81 8.93 5.64
C TYR A 17 -11.43 9.36 6.16
N PHE A 18 -10.38 8.86 5.51
CA PHE A 18 -8.99 9.22 5.78
C PHE A 18 -8.32 9.62 4.46
N ASP A 19 -7.78 10.84 4.38
CA ASP A 19 -7.05 11.28 3.19
C ASP A 19 -5.60 10.81 3.27
N LEU A 20 -5.26 9.80 2.47
CA LEU A 20 -3.89 9.27 2.35
C LEU A 20 -3.12 9.91 1.18
N GLY A 21 -3.60 11.04 0.65
CA GLY A 21 -2.88 11.87 -0.30
C GLY A 21 -1.53 12.33 0.26
N ILE A 22 -0.51 12.44 -0.59
CA ILE A 22 0.87 12.67 -0.15
C ILE A 22 1.04 13.97 0.65
N LEU A 23 0.31 15.03 0.30
CA LEU A 23 0.34 16.30 1.01
C LEU A 23 -0.33 16.21 2.39
N ASN A 24 -1.46 15.51 2.52
CA ASN A 24 -2.10 15.34 3.82
C ASN A 24 -1.29 14.42 4.74
N ARG A 25 -0.66 13.39 4.17
CA ARG A 25 0.31 12.57 4.89
C ARG A 25 1.47 13.41 5.40
N ASP A 26 2.06 14.26 4.56
CA ASP A 26 3.15 15.14 4.97
C ASP A 26 2.71 16.16 6.04
N ALA A 27 1.53 16.75 5.89
CA ALA A 27 0.95 17.69 6.86
C ALA A 27 0.73 17.06 8.24
N THR A 28 0.38 15.77 8.29
CA THR A 28 0.10 15.02 9.52
C THR A 28 1.29 14.22 10.06
N ASP A 29 2.49 14.42 9.50
CA ASP A 29 3.69 13.63 9.79
C ASP A 29 3.43 12.10 9.68
N ASP A 30 2.64 11.75 8.67
CA ASP A 30 2.14 10.41 8.32
C ASP A 30 1.23 9.73 9.36
N LYS A 31 0.76 10.46 10.39
CA LYS A 31 -0.17 9.92 11.41
C LYS A 31 -1.49 9.44 10.82
N VAL A 32 -2.01 10.13 9.81
CA VAL A 32 -3.26 9.75 9.12
C VAL A 32 -3.21 8.32 8.55
N THR A 33 -2.02 7.85 8.15
CA THR A 33 -1.82 6.48 7.66
C THR A 33 -2.02 5.45 8.77
N VAL A 34 -1.48 5.72 9.97
CA VAL A 34 -1.63 4.83 11.14
C VAL A 34 -3.08 4.83 11.61
N GLU A 35 -3.69 6.01 11.75
CA GLU A 35 -5.10 6.16 12.15
C GLU A 35 -6.04 5.42 11.21
N SER A 36 -5.78 5.47 9.89
CA SER A 36 -6.58 4.72 8.92
C SER A 36 -6.47 3.20 9.10
N ALA A 37 -5.31 2.69 9.53
CA ALA A 37 -5.10 1.26 9.78
C ALA A 37 -5.80 0.82 11.07
N GLU A 38 -5.74 1.62 12.13
CA GLU A 38 -6.45 1.39 13.39
C GLU A 38 -7.98 1.41 13.20
N ALA A 39 -8.47 2.34 12.38
CA ALA A 39 -9.87 2.35 11.99
C ALA A 39 -10.26 1.08 11.22
N ALA A 40 -9.40 0.59 10.32
CA ALA A 40 -9.63 -0.67 9.63
C ALA A 40 -9.66 -1.87 10.59
N LEU A 41 -8.83 -1.91 11.64
CA LEU A 41 -8.92 -2.92 12.71
C LEU A 41 -10.26 -2.84 13.46
N LYS A 42 -10.73 -1.61 13.75
CA LYS A 42 -11.97 -1.39 14.49
C LYS A 42 -13.22 -1.75 13.68
N TYR A 43 -13.25 -1.40 12.40
CA TYR A 43 -14.44 -1.52 11.53
C TYR A 43 -14.36 -2.68 10.52
N ASN A 44 -13.28 -3.46 10.54
CA ASN A 44 -13.02 -4.68 9.76
C ASN A 44 -12.88 -4.53 8.24
N VAL A 45 -13.51 -3.52 7.63
CA VAL A 45 -13.52 -3.33 6.17
C VAL A 45 -12.93 -1.98 5.82
N SER A 46 -12.01 -1.98 4.84
CA SER A 46 -11.45 -0.76 4.28
C SER A 46 -11.35 -0.86 2.75
N ILE A 47 -11.50 0.28 2.08
CA ILE A 47 -11.31 0.42 0.64
C ILE A 47 -10.30 1.54 0.44
N LYS A 48 -9.20 1.24 -0.25
CA LYS A 48 -8.06 2.15 -0.35
C LYS A 48 -7.78 2.53 -1.81
N CYS A 49 -7.56 3.82 -2.04
CA CYS A 49 -7.02 4.32 -3.31
C CYS A 49 -5.51 4.09 -3.40
N ALA A 50 -4.97 4.03 -4.63
CA ALA A 50 -3.52 4.00 -4.83
C ALA A 50 -2.87 5.27 -4.26
N THR A 51 -1.68 5.12 -3.67
CA THR A 51 -0.96 6.20 -2.96
C THR A 51 0.49 6.24 -3.38
N ILE A 52 1.06 7.44 -3.42
CA ILE A 52 2.48 7.66 -3.71
C ILE A 52 3.31 7.14 -2.53
N THR A 53 4.37 6.38 -2.83
CA THR A 53 5.48 6.13 -1.92
C THR A 53 6.61 7.04 -2.39
N PRO A 54 6.94 8.11 -1.66
CA PRO A 54 7.89 9.11 -2.15
C PRO A 54 9.31 8.54 -2.19
N ASP A 55 10.05 8.92 -3.23
CA ASP A 55 11.51 8.87 -3.30
C ASP A 55 12.06 10.31 -3.24
N GLU A 56 13.38 10.48 -3.37
CA GLU A 56 14.02 11.81 -3.35
C GLU A 56 13.47 12.76 -4.42
N THR A 57 13.06 12.24 -5.58
CA THR A 57 12.47 13.04 -6.66
C THR A 57 11.10 13.54 -6.24
N ARG A 58 10.27 12.66 -5.65
CA ARG A 58 8.95 13.04 -5.15
C ARG A 58 9.03 13.99 -3.95
N VAL A 59 10.05 13.89 -3.10
CA VAL A 59 10.29 14.87 -2.04
C VAL A 59 10.48 16.27 -2.62
N LYS A 60 11.31 16.40 -3.67
CA LYS A 60 11.53 17.70 -4.34
C LYS A 60 10.29 18.19 -5.08
N GLU A 61 9.59 17.31 -5.79
CA GLU A 61 8.39 17.65 -6.56
C GLU A 61 7.26 18.19 -5.68
N PHE A 62 7.03 17.58 -4.51
CA PHE A 62 5.93 17.93 -3.63
C PHE A 62 6.34 18.80 -2.42
N GLY A 63 7.63 19.13 -2.28
CA GLY A 63 8.15 19.91 -1.14
C GLY A 63 7.96 19.22 0.21
N LEU A 64 8.16 17.90 0.27
CA LEU A 64 7.88 17.09 1.45
C LEU A 64 8.92 17.30 2.56
N LYS A 65 8.51 17.18 3.82
CA LYS A 65 9.39 17.23 5.00
C LYS A 65 10.38 16.07 5.04
N ALA A 66 9.97 14.89 4.56
CA ALA A 66 10.75 13.66 4.63
C ALA A 66 10.37 12.64 3.54
N VAL A 67 11.24 11.64 3.35
CA VAL A 67 10.93 10.44 2.56
C VAL A 67 10.03 9.52 3.39
N TRP A 68 8.71 9.74 3.32
CA TRP A 68 7.74 8.93 4.06
C TRP A 68 7.70 7.47 3.60
N ARG A 69 7.49 6.55 4.54
CA ARG A 69 7.35 5.11 4.24
C ARG A 69 6.10 4.85 3.37
N SER A 70 6.03 3.68 2.74
CA SER A 70 4.86 3.32 1.93
C SER A 70 3.60 3.14 2.82
N PRO A 71 2.47 3.79 2.52
CA PRO A 71 1.22 3.57 3.25
C PRO A 71 0.78 2.12 3.28
N ASN A 72 0.97 1.42 2.16
CA ASN A 72 0.63 0.01 2.05
C ASN A 72 1.48 -0.85 2.99
N GLY A 73 2.75 -0.49 3.20
CA GLY A 73 3.63 -1.17 4.14
C GLY A 73 3.21 -0.91 5.58
N THR A 74 2.97 0.35 5.93
CA THR A 74 2.53 0.76 7.27
C THR A 74 1.22 0.08 7.67
N ILE A 75 0.17 0.22 6.85
CA ILE A 75 -1.16 -0.38 7.10
C ILE A 75 -1.03 -1.91 7.25
N ARG A 76 -0.27 -2.57 6.36
CA ARG A 76 -0.11 -4.02 6.40
C ARG A 76 0.62 -4.52 7.63
N ASN A 77 1.63 -3.79 8.10
CA ASN A 77 2.34 -4.15 9.32
C ASN A 77 1.42 -4.05 10.55
N ILE A 78 0.50 -3.08 10.56
CA ILE A 78 -0.49 -2.91 11.64
C ILE A 78 -1.58 -3.99 11.55
N LEU A 79 -2.13 -4.26 10.36
CA LEU A 79 -3.17 -5.27 10.15
C LEU A 79 -2.66 -6.71 10.25
N ASN A 80 -1.36 -6.92 10.07
CA ASN A 80 -0.69 -8.23 10.11
C ASN A 80 -1.36 -9.29 9.20
N GLY A 81 -1.62 -8.94 7.94
CA GLY A 81 -2.37 -9.77 7.00
C GLY A 81 -1.60 -10.20 5.74
N THR A 82 -2.15 -11.20 5.06
CA THR A 82 -1.68 -11.69 3.74
C THR A 82 -2.37 -10.91 2.62
N ILE A 83 -1.62 -10.58 1.56
CA ILE A 83 -2.21 -9.94 0.36
C ILE A 83 -2.61 -11.02 -0.64
N PHE A 84 -3.85 -10.96 -1.12
CA PHE A 84 -4.34 -11.78 -2.22
C PHE A 84 -4.51 -10.93 -3.47
N ARG A 85 -4.07 -11.45 -4.62
CA ARG A 85 -4.29 -10.82 -5.93
C ARG A 85 -4.96 -11.82 -6.86
N GLU A 86 -6.06 -11.38 -7.48
CA GLU A 86 -6.84 -12.18 -8.41
C GLU A 86 -7.20 -11.35 -9.65
N PRO A 87 -7.11 -11.91 -10.87
CA PRO A 87 -7.50 -11.19 -12.09
C PRO A 87 -9.02 -11.18 -12.29
N ILE A 88 -9.55 -10.05 -12.77
CA ILE A 88 -10.91 -9.99 -13.32
C ILE A 88 -10.86 -10.49 -14.77
N LEU A 89 -11.59 -11.57 -15.08
CA LEU A 89 -11.59 -12.17 -16.42
C LEU A 89 -12.71 -11.58 -17.30
N CYS A 90 -12.32 -10.94 -18.40
CA CYS A 90 -13.25 -10.47 -19.42
C CYS A 90 -13.27 -11.44 -20.61
N ARG A 91 -14.47 -11.89 -21.04
CA ARG A 91 -14.62 -12.88 -22.12
C ARG A 91 -14.03 -12.41 -23.46
N ASN A 92 -14.12 -11.12 -23.73
CA ASN A 92 -13.67 -10.47 -24.97
C ASN A 92 -12.21 -9.99 -24.93
N ILE A 93 -11.48 -10.22 -23.84
CA ILE A 93 -10.08 -9.83 -23.72
C ILE A 93 -9.20 -11.09 -23.80
N PRO A 94 -8.37 -11.25 -24.85
CA PRO A 94 -7.48 -12.40 -24.98
C PRO A 94 -6.39 -12.37 -23.89
N ARG A 95 -5.93 -13.56 -23.50
CA ARG A 95 -4.91 -13.75 -22.46
C ARG A 95 -3.60 -14.17 -23.09
N ILE A 96 -2.49 -13.73 -22.50
CA ILE A 96 -1.12 -14.07 -22.93
C ILE A 96 -0.91 -15.59 -22.86
N VAL A 97 -1.45 -16.25 -21.83
CA VAL A 97 -1.44 -17.71 -21.69
C VAL A 97 -2.85 -18.23 -22.03
N PRO A 98 -3.10 -18.75 -23.24
CA PRO A 98 -4.46 -19.07 -23.69
C PRO A 98 -5.13 -20.19 -22.89
N GLY A 99 -4.33 -21.08 -22.30
CA GLY A 99 -4.78 -22.20 -21.47
C GLY A 99 -5.33 -21.80 -20.10
N TRP A 100 -5.02 -20.59 -19.62
CA TRP A 100 -5.58 -20.11 -18.35
C TRP A 100 -7.05 -19.73 -18.54
N LYS A 101 -7.95 -20.64 -18.20
CA LYS A 101 -9.41 -20.44 -18.31
C LYS A 101 -10.06 -20.00 -16.99
N LYS A 102 -9.38 -20.22 -15.87
CA LYS A 102 -9.83 -19.86 -14.52
C LYS A 102 -8.84 -18.86 -13.91
N PRO A 103 -9.29 -17.97 -12.99
CA PRO A 103 -8.39 -17.08 -12.30
C PRO A 103 -7.41 -17.87 -11.43
N ILE A 104 -6.21 -17.32 -11.28
CA ILE A 104 -5.18 -17.83 -10.36
C ILE A 104 -5.01 -16.76 -9.30
N CYS A 105 -5.29 -17.12 -8.04
CA CYS A 105 -5.13 -16.22 -6.91
C CYS A 105 -3.73 -16.40 -6.31
N ILE A 106 -3.00 -15.29 -6.17
CA ILE A 106 -1.66 -15.29 -5.56
C ILE A 106 -1.77 -14.74 -4.15
N GLY A 107 -1.51 -15.59 -3.16
CA GLY A 107 -1.29 -15.20 -1.77
C GLY A 107 0.17 -14.81 -1.57
N ARG A 108 0.41 -13.59 -1.09
CA ARG A 108 1.74 -13.07 -0.79
C ARG A 108 1.91 -12.92 0.71
N HIS A 109 2.84 -13.69 1.30
CA HIS A 109 3.36 -13.41 2.63
C HIS A 109 4.10 -12.07 2.59
N ALA A 110 3.59 -11.10 3.34
CA ALA A 110 3.95 -9.70 3.15
C ALA A 110 4.56 -9.09 4.42
N PHE A 111 5.31 -9.92 5.14
CA PHE A 111 6.03 -9.60 6.37
C PHE A 111 7.47 -10.11 6.27
N GLY A 112 8.44 -9.32 6.76
CA GLY A 112 9.85 -9.72 6.82
C GLY A 112 10.62 -9.56 5.50
N ASP A 113 11.64 -10.40 5.33
CA ASP A 113 12.52 -10.47 4.17
C ASP A 113 13.09 -9.12 3.75
N GLN A 114 13.19 -8.85 2.44
CA GLN A 114 13.72 -7.57 1.92
C GLN A 114 12.90 -6.36 2.40
N TYR A 115 11.66 -6.53 2.84
CA TYR A 115 10.79 -5.45 3.31
C TYR A 115 11.09 -5.00 4.75
N ARG A 116 11.91 -5.76 5.48
CA ARG A 116 12.39 -5.42 6.83
C ARG A 116 13.90 -5.63 6.96
N ALA A 117 14.62 -5.68 5.84
CA ALA A 117 16.07 -5.71 5.84
C ALA A 117 16.65 -4.36 6.28
N THR A 118 17.85 -4.39 6.85
CA THR A 118 18.68 -3.19 7.03
C THR A 118 19.72 -3.19 5.93
N ASP A 119 19.73 -2.14 5.12
CA ASP A 119 20.66 -1.94 4.03
C ASP A 119 21.78 -0.97 4.42
N THR A 120 22.92 -1.09 3.75
CA THR A 120 24.05 -0.19 3.89
C THR A 120 24.87 -0.18 2.61
N VAL A 121 25.47 0.96 2.28
CA VAL A 121 26.43 1.10 1.19
C VAL A 121 27.84 0.97 1.76
N ILE A 122 28.65 0.08 1.18
CA ILE A 122 30.05 -0.12 1.58
C ILE A 122 30.95 0.63 0.59
N GLU A 123 31.47 1.78 0.99
CA GLU A 123 32.23 2.70 0.12
C GLU A 123 33.73 2.40 0.04
N GLY A 124 34.24 1.42 0.79
CA GLY A 124 35.66 1.07 0.81
C GLY A 124 35.93 -0.35 1.29
N SER A 125 37.21 -0.76 1.27
CA SER A 125 37.61 -2.10 1.69
C SER A 125 37.36 -2.33 3.19
N GLY A 126 36.78 -3.46 3.55
CA GLY A 126 36.48 -3.79 4.94
C GLY A 126 36.00 -5.23 5.12
N LYS A 127 35.68 -5.59 6.37
CA LYS A 127 35.14 -6.91 6.74
C LYS A 127 33.73 -6.75 7.29
N HIS A 128 32.73 -7.23 6.56
CA HIS A 128 31.35 -7.28 7.02
C HIS A 128 31.08 -8.60 7.74
N LYS A 129 30.48 -8.56 8.93
CA LYS A 129 30.09 -9.74 9.70
C LYS A 129 28.68 -9.54 10.22
N LEU A 130 27.91 -10.63 10.25
CA LEU A 130 26.68 -10.72 11.04
C LEU A 130 27.02 -11.38 12.37
N ILE A 131 26.50 -10.83 13.46
CA ILE A 131 26.68 -11.35 14.82
C ILE A 131 25.28 -11.58 15.39
N PHE A 132 25.07 -12.71 16.05
CA PHE A 132 23.85 -13.06 16.76
C PHE A 132 24.09 -12.93 18.27
#